data_AF-A0A3P5WTW5-F1
#
_entry.id   AF-A0A3P5WTW5-F1
#
_cell.length_a   1.000
_cell.length_b   1.000
_cell.length_c   1.000
_cell.angle_alpha   90.00
_cell.angle_beta   90.00
_cell.angle_gamma   90.00
#
_symmetry.space_group_name_H-M   'P 1'
#
loop_
_entity.id
_entity.type
_entity.pdbx_description
1 polymer ?
#
loop_
_entity_poly.entity_id
_entity_poly.type
_entity_poly.pdbx_seq_one_letter_code
_entity_poly.pdbx_strand_id
1 'polypeptide(L)'
;MGKGKFRVIAFGSLFLLLATLLIYTQASGTGKEVNNNGSQLSKKEQKELDDFIELFGNDGGFLSQAGKEIKNAGYSHSIAAMVYSKDDIWLKIVLPDSEVITEQKQSKIKSILNGIIMKNKFNPKAFKVEIGYGDKPPS
;
A
#
# COMPACT_ATOMS: atom_id res chain seq x y z
N MET A 1 62.10 -9.10 -22.64
CA MET A 1 61.03 -9.09 -21.61
C MET A 1 59.99 -8.04 -22.03
N GLY A 2 58.89 -8.36 -22.70
CA GLY A 2 57.74 -9.09 -22.17
C GLY A 2 56.47 -8.20 -22.18
N LYS A 3 56.31 -7.33 -23.19
CA LYS A 3 55.15 -6.45 -23.39
C LYS A 3 54.05 -7.28 -24.07
N GLY A 4 53.05 -7.77 -23.33
CA GLY A 4 51.93 -8.49 -23.96
C GLY A 4 50.98 -9.26 -23.05
N LYS A 5 51.34 -9.53 -21.79
CA LYS A 5 50.54 -10.42 -20.93
C LYS A 5 49.61 -9.72 -19.94
N PHE A 6 49.71 -8.40 -19.78
CA PHE A 6 48.93 -7.65 -18.77
C PHE A 6 47.56 -7.12 -19.26
N ARG A 7 47.27 -7.12 -20.57
CA ARG A 7 45.99 -6.62 -21.09
C ARG A 7 44.85 -7.65 -21.02
N VAL A 8 45.17 -8.95 -21.02
CA VAL A 8 44.15 -10.02 -21.00
C VAL A 8 43.51 -10.17 -19.62
N ILE A 9 44.28 -9.95 -18.55
CA ILE A 9 43.81 -10.10 -17.17
C ILE A 9 42.82 -8.99 -16.79
N ALA A 10 43.06 -7.75 -17.24
CA ALA A 10 42.17 -6.61 -16.96
C ALA A 10 40.83 -6.69 -17.70
N PHE A 11 40.80 -7.23 -18.92
CA PHE A 11 39.54 -7.42 -19.67
C PHE A 11 38.71 -8.59 -19.14
N GLY A 12 39.35 -9.67 -18.67
CA GLY A 12 38.65 -10.82 -18.08
C GLY A 12 37.88 -10.47 -16.79
N SER A 13 38.46 -9.65 -15.91
CA SER A 13 37.80 -9.28 -14.66
C SER A 13 36.62 -8.31 -14.88
N LEU A 14 36.70 -7.44 -15.89
CA LEU A 14 35.61 -6.53 -16.24
C LEU A 14 34.41 -7.29 -16.84
N PHE A 15 34.67 -8.32 -17.66
CA PHE A 15 33.62 -9.18 -18.21
C PHE A 15 32.92 -10.01 -17.12
N LEU A 16 33.67 -10.46 -16.12
CA LEU A 16 33.12 -11.19 -14.97
C LEU A 16 32.19 -10.31 -14.12
N LEU A 17 32.56 -9.05 -13.89
CA LEU A 17 31.72 -8.08 -13.17
C LEU A 17 30.44 -7.69 -13.93
N LEU A 18 30.50 -7.63 -15.26
CA LEU A 18 29.31 -7.38 -16.10
C LEU A 18 28.36 -8.59 -16.13
N ALA A 19 28.91 -9.81 -16.14
CA ALA A 19 28.11 -11.03 -16.08
C ALA A 19 27.39 -11.20 -14.73
N THR A 20 28.02 -10.86 -13.60
CA THR A 20 27.36 -10.89 -12.29
C THR A 20 26.25 -9.84 -12.17
N LEU A 21 26.45 -8.65 -12.75
CA LEU A 21 25.40 -7.61 -12.83
C LEU A 21 24.19 -8.08 -13.64
N LEU A 22 24.40 -8.74 -14.79
CA LEU A 22 23.30 -9.29 -15.61
C LEU A 22 22.52 -10.40 -14.90
N ILE A 23 23.22 -11.33 -14.24
CA ILE A 23 22.57 -12.39 -13.43
C ILE A 23 21.81 -11.77 -12.24
N TYR A 24 22.35 -10.72 -11.61
CA TYR A 24 21.66 -10.04 -10.51
C TYR A 24 20.40 -9.31 -10.98
N THR A 25 20.43 -8.66 -12.17
CA THR A 25 19.24 -8.03 -12.77
C THR A 25 18.21 -9.05 -13.25
N GLN A 26 18.64 -10.24 -13.73
CA GLN A 26 17.71 -11.29 -14.15
C GLN A 26 17.10 -12.03 -12.94
N ALA A 27 17.87 -12.22 -11.86
CA ALA A 27 17.38 -12.78 -10.59
C ALA A 27 16.46 -11.82 -9.82
N SER A 28 16.66 -10.51 -9.95
CA SER A 28 15.73 -9.48 -9.44
C SER A 28 14.56 -9.20 -10.40
N GLY A 29 14.64 -9.69 -11.64
CA GLY A 29 13.58 -9.68 -12.65
C GLY A 29 12.68 -10.92 -12.64
N THR A 30 12.95 -11.91 -11.79
CA THR A 30 11.95 -12.91 -11.42
C THR A 30 10.95 -12.24 -10.50
N GLY A 31 9.90 -11.69 -11.11
CA GLY A 31 8.66 -11.41 -10.42
C GLY A 31 8.40 -12.57 -9.48
N LYS A 32 8.29 -12.26 -8.19
CA LYS A 32 7.77 -13.19 -7.22
C LYS A 32 6.37 -13.54 -7.73
N GLU A 33 6.27 -14.65 -8.48
CA GLU A 33 5.03 -15.40 -8.52
C GLU A 33 4.78 -15.77 -7.07
N VAL A 34 3.99 -14.93 -6.42
CA VAL A 34 3.36 -15.27 -5.15
C VAL A 34 2.51 -16.47 -5.49
N ASN A 35 3.03 -17.64 -5.15
CA ASN A 35 2.36 -18.91 -5.28
C ASN A 35 1.17 -18.88 -4.31
N ASN A 36 0.07 -18.27 -4.75
CA ASN A 36 -1.18 -18.13 -4.02
C ASN A 36 -1.88 -19.50 -4.02
N ASN A 37 -1.39 -20.42 -3.19
CA ASN A 37 -2.13 -21.61 -2.77
C ASN A 37 -3.20 -21.25 -1.73
N GLY A 38 -4.09 -20.32 -2.06
CA GLY A 38 -5.19 -19.89 -1.21
C GLY A 38 -6.18 -19.07 -2.02
N SER A 39 -7.29 -19.68 -2.43
CA SER A 39 -8.35 -19.08 -3.27
C SER A 39 -7.88 -18.69 -4.67
N GLN A 40 -8.05 -19.60 -5.64
CA GLN A 40 -7.84 -19.29 -7.05
C GLN A 40 -9.01 -18.43 -7.55
N LEU A 41 -8.91 -17.10 -7.36
CA LEU A 41 -9.84 -16.14 -7.96
C LEU A 41 -9.85 -16.35 -9.48
N SER A 42 -11.03 -16.25 -10.09
CA SER A 42 -11.11 -16.19 -11.55
C SER A 42 -10.37 -14.95 -12.06
N LYS A 43 -9.93 -14.96 -13.32
CA LYS A 43 -9.28 -13.79 -13.95
C LYS A 43 -10.13 -12.51 -13.84
N LYS A 44 -11.47 -12.67 -13.84
CA LYS A 44 -12.39 -11.55 -13.69
C LYS A 44 -12.37 -11.00 -12.26
N GLU A 45 -12.46 -11.88 -11.26
CA GLU A 45 -12.43 -11.49 -9.85
C GLU A 45 -11.08 -10.87 -9.45
N GLN A 46 -9.97 -11.40 -9.98
CA GLN A 46 -8.66 -10.81 -9.78
C GLN A 46 -8.60 -9.39 -10.33
N LYS A 47 -9.07 -9.18 -11.57
CA LYS A 47 -9.11 -7.85 -12.18
C LYS A 47 -9.99 -6.88 -11.39
N GLU A 48 -11.17 -7.32 -10.94
CA GLU A 48 -12.05 -6.48 -10.12
C GLU A 48 -11.39 -6.08 -8.79
N LEU A 49 -10.61 -6.99 -8.19
CA LEU A 49 -9.84 -6.69 -6.98
C LEU A 49 -8.70 -5.71 -7.27
N ASP A 50 -7.96 -5.91 -8.36
CA ASP A 50 -6.86 -5.03 -8.76
C ASP A 50 -7.37 -3.60 -9.04
N ASP A 51 -8.46 -3.47 -9.81
CA ASP A 51 -9.14 -2.19 -10.09
C ASP A 51 -9.61 -1.53 -8.78
N PHE A 52 -10.12 -2.32 -7.83
CA PHE A 52 -10.53 -1.81 -6.51
C PHE A 52 -9.33 -1.29 -5.70
N ILE A 53 -8.23 -2.05 -5.63
CA ILE A 53 -7.03 -1.66 -4.90
C ILE A 53 -6.43 -0.38 -5.50
N GLU A 54 -6.48 -0.22 -6.82
CA GLU A 54 -6.05 1.00 -7.51
C GLU A 54 -6.86 2.22 -7.04
N LEU A 55 -8.19 2.14 -7.07
CA LEU A 55 -9.08 3.21 -6.61
C LEU A 55 -8.96 3.49 -5.11
N PHE A 56 -8.62 2.46 -4.33
CA PHE A 56 -8.54 2.54 -2.88
C PHE A 56 -7.23 3.17 -2.40
N GLY A 57 -6.09 2.67 -2.89
CA GLY A 57 -4.77 2.91 -2.32
C GLY A 57 -3.87 3.88 -3.07
N ASN A 58 -4.09 4.11 -4.37
CA ASN A 58 -3.19 4.96 -5.16
C ASN A 58 -3.32 6.45 -4.81
N ASP A 59 -2.34 7.23 -5.27
CA ASP A 59 -2.38 8.69 -5.19
C ASP A 59 -3.65 9.23 -5.85
N GLY A 60 -4.37 10.09 -5.13
CA GLY A 60 -5.68 10.58 -5.55
C GLY A 60 -6.85 9.59 -5.30
N GLY A 61 -6.57 8.35 -4.90
CA GLY A 61 -7.55 7.36 -4.48
C GLY A 61 -8.20 7.65 -3.12
N PHE A 62 -8.95 6.69 -2.62
CA PHE A 62 -9.73 6.83 -1.39
C PHE A 62 -8.89 7.27 -0.18
N LEU A 63 -7.77 6.59 0.11
CA LEU A 63 -6.96 6.90 1.29
C LEU A 63 -6.36 8.31 1.22
N SER A 64 -5.91 8.73 0.04
CA SER A 64 -5.38 10.08 -0.20
C SER A 64 -6.45 11.15 0.02
N GLN A 65 -7.65 10.95 -0.53
CA GLN A 65 -8.78 11.88 -0.36
C GLN A 65 -9.24 11.95 1.10
N ALA A 66 -9.40 10.80 1.76
CA ALA A 66 -9.78 10.73 3.17
C ALA A 66 -8.77 11.47 4.05
N GLY A 67 -7.48 11.22 3.84
CA GLY A 67 -6.42 11.88 4.60
C GLY A 67 -6.41 13.39 4.40
N LYS A 68 -6.61 13.86 3.16
CA LYS A 68 -6.70 15.30 2.87
C LYS A 68 -7.87 15.96 3.59
N GLU A 69 -9.06 15.36 3.56
CA GLU A 69 -10.24 15.97 4.19
C GLU A 69 -10.18 15.94 5.72
N ILE A 70 -9.64 14.87 6.32
CA ILE A 70 -9.42 14.83 7.77
C ILE A 70 -8.40 15.89 8.20
N LYS A 71 -7.33 16.09 7.41
CA LYS A 71 -6.35 17.16 7.64
C LYS A 71 -6.98 18.55 7.48
N ASN A 72 -7.79 18.77 6.45
CA ASN A 72 -8.50 20.04 6.23
C ASN A 72 -9.47 20.36 7.37
N ALA A 73 -10.03 19.34 8.02
CA ALA A 73 -10.87 19.50 9.20
C ALA A 73 -10.09 19.82 10.49
N GLY A 74 -8.76 19.92 10.41
CA GLY A 74 -7.88 20.34 11.50
C GLY A 74 -7.27 19.19 12.31
N TYR A 75 -7.35 17.95 11.84
CA TYR A 75 -6.86 16.78 12.57
C TYR A 75 -5.54 16.26 12.02
N SER A 76 -4.50 16.25 12.86
CA SER A 76 -3.30 15.45 12.60
C SER A 76 -3.63 13.96 12.76
N HIS A 77 -3.20 13.13 11.82
CA HIS A 77 -3.57 11.71 11.81
C HIS A 77 -2.67 10.89 10.88
N SER A 78 -2.73 9.57 11.07
CA SER A 78 -2.33 8.55 10.08
C SER A 78 -3.53 7.64 9.79
N ILE A 79 -3.55 7.00 8.62
CA ILE A 79 -4.59 6.03 8.24
C ILE A 79 -3.93 4.68 8.02
N ALA A 80 -4.35 3.67 8.78
CA ALA A 80 -4.03 2.27 8.52
C ALA A 80 -5.25 1.59 7.92
N ALA A 81 -5.04 0.79 6.87
CA ALA A 81 -6.11 0.10 6.17
C ALA A 81 -5.74 -1.36 5.90
N MET A 82 -6.71 -2.26 6.10
CA MET A 82 -6.63 -3.64 5.65
C MET A 82 -7.83 -3.93 4.75
N VAL A 83 -7.56 -4.45 3.56
CA VAL A 83 -8.59 -4.85 2.60
C VAL A 83 -8.57 -6.37 2.51
N TYR A 84 -9.58 -7.02 3.09
CA TYR A 84 -9.78 -8.46 2.93
C TYR A 84 -10.57 -8.77 1.66
N SER A 85 -11.55 -7.92 1.34
CA SER A 85 -12.31 -7.93 0.10
C SER A 85 -12.96 -6.57 -0.14
N LYS A 86 -13.64 -6.38 -1.28
CA LYS A 86 -14.45 -5.17 -1.55
C LYS A 86 -15.59 -4.94 -0.56
N ASP A 87 -15.98 -5.99 0.18
CA ASP A 87 -17.08 -5.97 1.14
C ASP A 87 -16.61 -6.09 2.60
N ASP A 88 -15.29 -6.18 2.86
CA ASP A 88 -14.71 -6.21 4.21
C ASP A 88 -13.38 -5.44 4.23
N ILE A 89 -13.48 -4.18 4.66
CA ILE A 89 -12.42 -3.18 4.68
C ILE A 89 -12.33 -2.61 6.09
N TRP A 90 -11.14 -2.71 6.66
CA TRP A 90 -10.88 -2.26 8.03
C TRP A 90 -10.04 -1.00 7.95
N LEU A 91 -10.51 0.07 8.57
CA LEU A 91 -9.83 1.35 8.65
C LEU A 91 -9.56 1.71 10.11
N LYS A 92 -8.33 2.10 10.39
CA LYS A 92 -7.97 2.74 11.64
C LYS A 92 -7.43 4.14 11.37
N ILE A 93 -8.07 5.13 11.97
CA ILE A 93 -7.55 6.50 12.02
C ILE A 93 -6.77 6.64 13.32
N VAL A 94 -5.46 6.79 13.18
CA VAL A 94 -4.55 6.94 14.31
C VAL A 94 -4.34 8.42 14.57
N LEU A 95 -4.72 8.87 15.76
CA LEU A 95 -4.49 10.24 16.21
C LEU A 95 -3.25 10.31 17.11
N PRO A 96 -2.54 11.44 17.16
CA PRO A 96 -1.43 11.64 18.10
C PRO A 96 -1.88 11.42 19.55
N ASP A 97 -1.02 10.83 20.39
CA ASP A 97 -1.32 10.57 21.81
C ASP A 97 -1.61 11.85 22.62
N SER A 98 -1.16 13.01 22.12
CA SER A 98 -1.44 14.33 22.71
C SER A 98 -2.88 14.83 22.46
N GLU A 99 -3.61 14.24 21.51
CA GLU A 99 -4.97 14.64 21.16
C GLU A 99 -5.99 13.92 22.03
N VAL A 100 -6.92 14.65 22.64
CA VAL A 100 -8.05 14.01 23.36
C VAL A 100 -9.07 13.48 22.35
N ILE A 101 -9.41 12.20 22.43
CA ILE A 101 -10.45 11.56 21.61
C ILE A 101 -11.81 11.74 22.28
N THR A 102 -12.62 12.64 21.74
CA THR A 102 -14.01 12.86 22.17
C THR A 102 -15.00 12.25 21.19
N GLU A 103 -16.22 11.95 21.63
CA GLU A 103 -17.30 11.45 20.76
C GLU A 103 -17.57 12.40 19.58
N GLN A 104 -17.53 13.71 19.82
CA GLN A 104 -17.71 14.72 18.77
C GLN A 104 -16.62 14.61 17.70
N LYS A 105 -15.35 14.44 18.11
CA LYS A 105 -14.23 14.27 17.18
C LYS A 105 -14.37 12.97 16.39
N GLN A 106 -14.70 11.87 17.06
CA GLN A 106 -14.94 10.59 16.39
C GLN A 106 -16.08 10.68 15.37
N SER A 107 -17.20 11.29 15.76
CA SER A 107 -18.37 11.51 14.89
C SER A 107 -18.01 12.34 13.66
N LYS A 108 -17.24 13.42 13.83
CA LYS A 108 -16.82 14.28 12.72
C LYS A 108 -15.89 13.56 11.75
N ILE A 109 -14.90 12.81 12.25
CA ILE A 109 -14.00 12.02 11.41
C ILE A 109 -14.78 10.92 10.67
N LYS A 110 -15.68 10.20 11.35
CA LYS A 110 -16.55 9.19 10.71
C LYS A 110 -17.43 9.80 9.62
N SER A 111 -17.97 10.99 9.84
CA SER A 111 -18.77 11.72 8.85
C SER A 111 -17.95 12.08 7.60
N ILE A 112 -16.72 12.56 7.77
CA ILE A 112 -15.79 12.82 6.65
C ILE A 112 -15.53 11.53 5.86
N LEU A 113 -15.16 10.45 6.55
CA LEU A 113 -14.91 9.15 5.90
C LEU A 113 -16.12 8.67 5.12
N ASN A 114 -17.31 8.71 5.72
CA ASN A 114 -18.55 8.30 5.05
C ASN A 114 -18.84 9.16 3.81
N GLY A 115 -18.56 10.46 3.85
CA GLY A 115 -18.66 11.33 2.68
C GLY A 115 -17.76 10.87 1.54
N ILE A 116 -16.51 10.50 1.84
CA ILE A 116 -15.55 10.01 0.83
C ILE A 116 -15.91 8.61 0.32
N ILE A 117 -16.38 7.72 1.19
CA ILE A 117 -16.90 6.39 0.80
C ILE A 117 -18.03 6.56 -0.23
N MET A 118 -19.02 7.39 0.09
CA MET A 118 -20.17 7.63 -0.78
C MET A 118 -19.76 8.30 -2.10
N LYS A 119 -18.84 9.27 -2.05
CA LYS A 119 -18.32 9.96 -3.24
C LYS A 119 -17.64 8.99 -4.22
N ASN A 120 -16.90 8.00 -3.71
CA ASN A 120 -16.23 6.98 -4.52
C ASN A 120 -17.14 5.79 -4.85
N LYS A 121 -18.44 5.87 -4.52
CA LYS A 121 -19.45 4.82 -4.76
C LYS A 121 -19.11 3.47 -4.11
N PHE A 122 -18.36 3.48 -3.01
CA PHE A 122 -18.11 2.28 -2.24
C PHE A 122 -19.31 1.94 -1.35
N ASN A 123 -19.43 0.66 -0.99
CA ASN A 123 -20.46 0.19 -0.06
C ASN A 123 -20.09 0.61 1.37
N PRO A 124 -20.84 1.51 2.05
CA PRO A 124 -20.49 1.94 3.40
C PRO A 124 -20.49 0.82 4.44
N LYS A 125 -21.27 -0.24 4.20
CA LYS A 125 -21.32 -1.40 5.09
C LYS A 125 -20.07 -2.26 5.03
N ALA A 126 -19.24 -2.10 4.00
CA ALA A 126 -17.96 -2.78 3.89
C ALA A 126 -16.92 -2.25 4.88
N PHE A 127 -17.13 -1.05 5.43
CA PHE A 127 -16.11 -0.34 6.20
C PHE A 127 -16.33 -0.52 7.71
N LYS A 128 -15.32 -1.06 8.37
CA LYS A 128 -15.20 -1.05 9.84
C LYS A 128 -14.18 0.02 10.22
N VAL A 129 -14.64 1.08 10.88
CA VAL A 129 -13.83 2.27 11.18
C VAL A 129 -13.58 2.39 12.68
N GLU A 130 -12.31 2.32 13.07
CA GLU A 130 -11.83 2.63 14.41
C GLU A 130 -11.06 3.96 14.42
N ILE A 131 -11.20 4.73 15.50
CA ILE A 131 -10.45 5.96 15.74
C ILE A 131 -9.80 5.82 17.11
N GLY A 132 -8.48 5.89 17.15
CA GLY A 132 -7.74 5.56 18.36
C GLY A 132 -6.29 6.02 18.32
N TYR A 133 -5.56 5.62 19.36
CA TYR A 133 -4.13 5.81 19.47
C TYR A 133 -3.36 4.57 18.99
N GLY A 134 -2.12 4.80 18.56
CA GLY A 134 -1.17 3.77 18.13
C GLY A 134 -1.64 2.85 16.99
N ASP A 135 -0.78 1.90 16.62
CA ASP A 135 -0.96 1.05 15.43
C ASP A 135 -1.66 -0.29 15.71
N LYS A 136 -2.31 -0.46 16.88
CA LYS A 136 -3.07 -1.70 17.14
C LYS A 136 -4.13 -1.91 16.04
N PRO A 137 -4.21 -3.08 15.41
CA PRO A 137 -5.25 -3.35 14.42
C PRO A 137 -6.64 -3.17 15.04
N PRO A 138 -7.66 -2.80 14.25
CA PRO A 138 -8.99 -2.61 14.79
C PRO A 138 -9.54 -3.92 15.39
N SER A 139 -10.29 -3.79 16.49
CA SER A 139 -10.78 -4.92 17.31
C SER A 139 -12.06 -5.55 16.76
#